data_AF-A0A1A9C6Z3-F1
#
_entry.id   AF-A0A1A9C6Z3-F1
#
_cell.length_a   1.000
_cell.length_b   1.000
_cell.length_c   1.000
_cell.angle_alpha   90.00
_cell.angle_beta   90.00
_cell.angle_gamma   90.00
#
_symmetry.space_group_name_H-M   'P 1'
#
loop_
_entity.id
_entity.type
_entity.pdbx_description
1 polymer ?
#
loop_
_entity_poly.entity_id
_entity_poly.type
_entity_poly.pdbx_seq_one_letter_code
_entity_poly.pdbx_strand_id
1 'polypeptide(L)'
;MARTSDVWKGSLDMAETEEQIKARKERERDELYALDISGVEWESAPGTEEHEERVEIARLPGGAVAMRSSLDPETVLRYTEAEWRAFVLGARDGEFDLEPTPGNGGVEAE
;
A
#
# COMPACT_ATOMS: atom_id res chain seq x y z
N MET A 1 52.43 23.86 10.12
CA MET A 1 51.87 22.62 10.69
C MET A 1 50.37 22.66 10.46
N ALA A 2 49.87 21.88 9.50
CA ALA A 2 48.42 21.72 9.31
C ALA A 2 47.92 20.65 10.31
N ARG A 3 46.87 20.97 11.07
CA ARG A 3 46.08 19.97 11.82
C ARG A 3 44.59 20.30 11.76
N THR A 4 43.95 19.65 10.78
CA THR A 4 42.77 18.78 10.97
C THR A 4 41.54 19.38 11.65
N SER A 5 40.98 20.47 11.12
CA SER A 5 39.62 20.93 11.47
C SER A 5 38.55 20.61 10.43
N ASP A 6 38.93 20.10 9.25
CA ASP A 6 38.07 20.18 8.05
C ASP A 6 37.64 18.83 7.46
N VAL A 7 37.56 17.77 8.28
CA VAL A 7 37.20 16.42 7.78
C VAL A 7 35.84 15.92 8.29
N TRP A 8 35.20 16.61 9.25
CA TRP A 8 33.94 16.15 9.88
C TRP A 8 32.70 16.99 9.49
N LYS A 9 32.79 17.83 8.46
CA LYS A 9 31.70 18.69 8.00
C LYS A 9 31.21 18.27 6.61
N GLY A 10 30.72 17.04 6.48
CA GLY A 10 30.29 16.55 5.17
C GLY A 10 29.38 15.32 5.12
N SER A 11 29.06 14.69 6.25
CA SER A 11 28.19 13.51 6.23
C SER A 11 27.32 13.44 7.47
N LEU A 12 26.51 14.49 7.70
CA LEU A 12 25.22 14.28 8.34
C LEU A 12 24.25 14.08 7.20
N ASP A 13 23.69 12.88 7.10
CA ASP A 13 22.47 12.62 6.36
C ASP A 13 21.43 13.66 6.81
N MET A 14 21.23 14.69 5.98
CA MET A 14 20.16 15.67 6.17
C MET A 14 18.86 14.91 5.94
N ALA A 15 18.31 14.32 7.00
CA ALA A 15 16.96 13.77 6.99
C ALA A 15 16.04 14.84 6.39
N GLU A 16 15.23 14.44 5.40
CA GLU A 16 14.23 15.33 4.81
C GLU A 16 13.39 15.97 5.92
N THR A 17 13.10 17.26 5.78
CA THR A 17 12.18 17.92 6.71
C THR A 17 10.77 17.38 6.55
N GLU A 18 9.91 17.55 7.57
CA GLU A 18 8.50 17.13 7.50
C GLU A 18 7.77 17.76 6.30
N GLU A 19 8.07 19.02 5.98
CA GLU A 19 7.53 19.72 4.83
C GLU A 19 7.98 19.08 3.51
N GLN A 20 9.25 18.69 3.40
CA GLN A 20 9.79 17.99 2.23
C GLN A 20 9.15 16.61 2.07
N ILE A 21 8.99 15.86 3.16
CA ILE A 21 8.32 14.55 3.17
C ILE A 21 6.86 14.68 2.73
N LYS A 22 6.12 15.63 3.30
CA LYS A 22 4.71 15.88 2.94
C LYS A 22 4.58 16.23 1.46
N ALA A 23 5.40 17.17 0.97
CA ALA A 23 5.36 17.60 -0.42
C ALA A 23 5.71 16.45 -1.39
N ARG A 24 6.66 15.56 -1.01
CA ARG A 24 6.97 14.36 -1.78
C ARG A 24 5.77 13.40 -1.85
N LYS A 25 5.16 13.10 -0.70
CA LYS A 25 3.97 12.22 -0.63
C LYS A 25 2.77 12.79 -1.39
N GLU A 26 2.54 14.09 -1.34
CA GLU A 26 1.46 14.73 -2.10
C GLU A 26 1.69 14.60 -3.61
N ARG A 27 2.91 14.86 -4.10
CA ARG A 27 3.23 14.65 -5.53
C ARG A 27 3.04 13.20 -5.96
N GLU A 28 3.55 12.25 -5.17
CA GLU A 28 3.41 10.82 -5.46
C GLU A 28 1.95 10.38 -5.49
N ARG A 29 1.12 10.84 -4.54
CA ARG A 29 -0.33 10.62 -4.55
C ARG A 29 -0.96 11.24 -5.79
N ASP A 30 -0.66 12.49 -6.11
CA ASP A 30 -1.29 13.19 -7.23
C ASP A 30 -0.93 12.52 -8.56
N GLU A 31 0.32 12.07 -8.75
CA GLU A 31 0.77 11.27 -9.89
C GLU A 31 0.03 9.93 -9.96
N LEU A 32 -0.13 9.25 -8.83
CA LEU A 32 -0.83 7.97 -8.77
C LEU A 32 -2.32 8.11 -9.12
N TYR A 33 -2.97 9.18 -8.68
CA TYR A 33 -4.37 9.48 -8.99
C TYR A 33 -4.58 10.06 -10.40
N ALA A 34 -3.53 10.59 -11.03
CA ALA A 34 -3.56 11.03 -12.42
C ALA A 34 -3.53 9.87 -13.44
N LEU A 35 -3.18 8.65 -13.01
CA LEU A 35 -3.19 7.47 -13.90
C LEU A 35 -4.60 7.19 -14.44
N ASP A 36 -4.68 6.93 -15.74
CA ASP A 36 -5.89 6.38 -16.37
C ASP A 36 -6.03 4.91 -15.99
N ILE A 37 -7.15 4.57 -15.35
CA ILE A 37 -7.47 3.22 -14.91
C ILE A 37 -8.68 2.64 -15.64
N SER A 38 -9.18 3.30 -16.68
CA SER A 38 -10.38 2.86 -17.40
C SER A 38 -10.22 1.51 -18.10
N GLY A 39 -8.99 1.11 -18.42
CA GLY A 39 -8.65 -0.13 -19.12
C GLY A 39 -7.91 -1.17 -18.27
N VAL A 40 -7.84 -1.03 -16.94
CA VAL A 40 -7.14 -2.00 -16.09
C VAL A 40 -7.98 -3.25 -15.87
N GLU A 41 -7.30 -4.37 -15.70
CA GLU A 41 -7.94 -5.64 -15.32
C GLU A 41 -8.12 -5.69 -13.79
N TRP A 42 -9.34 -6.01 -13.37
CA TRP A 42 -9.71 -6.15 -11.96
C TRP A 42 -9.76 -7.63 -11.58
N GLU A 43 -9.05 -7.98 -10.52
CA GLU A 43 -8.92 -9.34 -10.02
C GLU A 43 -9.47 -9.42 -8.59
N SER A 44 -10.23 -10.48 -8.30
CA SER A 44 -10.65 -10.84 -6.94
C SER A 44 -9.80 -11.98 -6.40
N ALA A 45 -9.91 -12.27 -5.10
CA ALA A 45 -9.28 -13.44 -4.53
C ALA A 45 -9.80 -14.74 -5.19
N PRO A 46 -8.95 -15.77 -5.37
CA PRO A 46 -9.39 -17.05 -5.89
C PRO A 46 -10.48 -17.68 -5.01
N GLY A 47 -11.51 -18.25 -5.65
CA GLY A 47 -12.61 -18.90 -4.95
C GLY A 47 -13.73 -17.98 -4.47
N THR A 48 -13.67 -16.69 -4.77
CA THR A 48 -14.78 -15.77 -4.56
C THR A 48 -15.76 -15.83 -5.73
N GLU A 49 -17.06 -15.97 -5.43
CA GLU A 49 -18.11 -16.02 -6.44
C GLU A 49 -18.54 -14.61 -6.90
N GLU A 50 -19.05 -14.48 -8.13
CA GLU A 50 -19.47 -13.18 -8.69
C GLU A 50 -20.53 -12.45 -7.87
N HIS A 51 -21.33 -13.19 -7.10
CA HIS A 51 -22.42 -12.65 -6.29
C HIS A 51 -22.02 -12.28 -4.86
N GLU A 52 -20.79 -12.60 -4.44
CA GLU A 52 -20.29 -12.26 -3.12
C GLU A 52 -19.66 -10.85 -3.09
N GLU A 53 -19.83 -10.17 -1.95
CA GLU A 53 -19.06 -8.96 -1.66
C GLU A 53 -17.59 -9.32 -1.58
N ARG A 54 -16.75 -8.55 -2.29
CA ARG A 54 -15.33 -8.86 -2.41
C ARG A 54 -14.50 -7.62 -2.65
N VAL A 55 -13.23 -7.73 -2.29
CA VAL A 55 -12.21 -6.76 -2.66
C VAL A 55 -11.70 -7.12 -4.05
N GLU A 56 -11.64 -6.11 -4.91
CA GLU A 56 -11.04 -6.22 -6.23
C GLU A 56 -9.77 -5.36 -6.27
N ILE A 57 -8.71 -5.88 -6.88
CA ILE A 57 -7.46 -5.16 -7.09
C ILE A 57 -7.08 -5.11 -8.57
N ALA A 58 -6.36 -4.06 -8.96
CA ALA A 58 -5.77 -3.94 -10.29
C ALA A 58 -4.30 -3.51 -10.18
N ARG A 59 -3.44 -4.12 -11.01
CA ARG A 59 -2.01 -3.77 -11.07
C ARG A 59 -1.83 -2.50 -11.90
N LEU A 60 -1.07 -1.56 -11.38
CA LEU A 60 -0.75 -0.29 -12.03
C LEU A 60 0.75 -0.23 -12.38
N PRO A 61 1.17 0.72 -13.25
CA PRO A 61 2.58 0.97 -13.53
C PRO A 61 3.41 1.19 -12.25
N GLY A 62 4.68 0.80 -12.28
CA GLY A 62 5.60 0.98 -11.15
C GLY A 62 5.28 0.11 -9.93
N GLY A 63 4.48 -0.95 -10.09
CA GLY A 63 4.13 -1.88 -9.01
C GLY A 63 3.04 -1.35 -8.06
N ALA A 64 2.46 -0.20 -8.38
CA ALA A 64 1.32 0.34 -7.65
C ALA A 64 0.07 -0.53 -7.82
N VAL A 65 -0.91 -0.35 -6.92
CA VAL A 65 -2.14 -1.14 -6.88
C VAL A 65 -3.34 -0.22 -6.71
N ALA A 66 -4.37 -0.43 -7.52
CA ALA A 66 -5.71 0.10 -7.27
C ALA A 66 -6.53 -0.97 -6.52
N MET A 67 -7.38 -0.54 -5.60
CA MET A 67 -8.26 -1.39 -4.80
C MET A 67 -9.65 -0.77 -4.72
N ARG A 68 -10.69 -1.60 -4.79
CA ARG A 68 -12.10 -1.20 -4.62
C ARG A 68 -12.93 -2.32 -4.00
N SER A 69 -14.13 -1.98 -3.55
CA SER A 69 -15.16 -2.95 -3.20
C SER A 69 -16.01 -3.28 -4.44
N SER A 70 -16.43 -4.53 -4.59
CA SER A 70 -17.41 -4.90 -5.62
C SER A 70 -18.78 -4.24 -5.43
N LEU A 71 -19.09 -3.77 -4.21
CA LEU A 71 -20.34 -3.04 -3.91
C LEU A 71 -20.30 -1.56 -4.29
N ASP A 72 -19.10 -1.00 -4.44
CA ASP A 72 -18.90 0.40 -4.85
C ASP A 72 -17.69 0.51 -5.81
N PRO A 73 -17.87 0.10 -7.10
CA PRO A 73 -16.75 0.00 -8.03
C PRO A 73 -16.13 1.35 -8.45
N GLU A 74 -16.81 2.46 -8.15
CA GLU A 74 -16.38 3.82 -8.50
C GLU A 74 -15.42 4.42 -7.45
N THR A 75 -15.51 3.95 -6.21
CA THR A 75 -14.60 4.37 -5.13
C THR A 75 -13.32 3.55 -5.18
N VAL A 76 -12.30 4.10 -5.85
CA VAL A 76 -11.00 3.45 -6.03
C VAL A 76 -9.93 4.07 -5.13
N LEU A 77 -9.36 3.26 -4.25
CA LEU A 77 -8.16 3.58 -3.48
C LEU A 77 -6.93 3.16 -4.28
N ARG A 78 -5.85 3.95 -4.23
CA ARG A 78 -4.61 3.64 -4.94
C ARG A 78 -3.43 3.70 -3.99
N TYR A 79 -2.57 2.70 -4.07
CA TYR A 79 -1.40 2.54 -3.20
C TYR A 79 -0.14 2.40 -4.04
N THR A 80 0.94 3.00 -3.54
CA THR A 80 2.28 2.80 -4.09
C THR A 80 2.72 1.34 -3.90
N GLU A 81 3.73 0.90 -4.65
CA GLU A 81 4.33 -0.44 -4.45
C GLU A 81 4.79 -0.63 -2.99
N ALA A 82 5.41 0.40 -2.41
CA ALA A 82 5.94 0.36 -1.06
C ALA A 82 4.83 0.19 0.00
N GLU A 83 3.75 0.97 -0.11
CA GLU A 83 2.59 0.87 0.79
C GLU A 83 1.90 -0.49 0.65
N TRP A 84 1.67 -0.94 -0.59
CA TRP A 84 1.03 -2.24 -0.84
C TRP A 84 1.89 -3.40 -0.29
N ARG A 85 3.21 -3.35 -0.50
CA ARG A 85 4.12 -4.37 0.02
C ARG A 85 4.12 -4.39 1.55
N ALA A 86 4.12 -3.23 2.20
CA ALA A 86 4.04 -3.16 3.65
C ALA A 86 2.72 -3.76 4.17
N PHE A 87 1.59 -3.43 3.54
CA PHE A 87 0.28 -3.99 3.88
C PHE A 87 0.26 -5.53 3.74
N VAL A 88 0.73 -6.07 2.61
CA VAL A 88 0.75 -7.52 2.38
C VAL A 88 1.65 -8.25 3.36
N LEU A 89 2.78 -7.65 3.75
CA LEU A 89 3.66 -8.24 4.76
C LEU A 89 2.96 -8.30 6.13
N GLY A 90 2.36 -7.20 6.59
CA GLY A 90 1.60 -7.21 7.85
C GLY A 90 0.43 -8.20 7.84
N ALA A 91 -0.30 -8.27 6.73
CA ALA A 91 -1.40 -9.24 6.57
C ALA A 91 -0.90 -10.69 6.61
N ARG A 92 0.25 -10.99 6.01
CA ARG A 92 0.86 -12.33 6.07
C ARG A 92 1.41 -12.69 7.45
N ASP A 93 1.83 -11.68 8.21
CA ASP A 93 2.27 -11.84 9.59
C ASP A 93 1.09 -11.98 10.57
N GLY A 94 -0.15 -12.01 10.06
CA GLY A 94 -1.37 -12.22 10.85
C GLY A 94 -1.82 -10.97 11.63
N GLU A 95 -1.26 -9.78 11.34
CA GLU A 95 -1.62 -8.54 12.06
C GLU A 95 -3.10 -8.15 11.92
N PHE A 96 -3.79 -8.72 10.93
CA PHE A 96 -5.21 -8.48 10.64
C PHE A 96 -6.09 -9.71 10.78
N ASP A 97 -5.59 -10.81 11.36
CA ASP A 97 -6.40 -11.99 11.62
C ASP A 97 -7.49 -11.66 12.64
N LEU A 98 -8.72 -12.08 12.35
CA LEU A 98 -9.84 -11.93 13.29
C LEU A 98 -9.71 -13.00 14.37
N GLU A 99 -9.73 -12.59 15.63
CA GLU A 99 -9.96 -13.53 16.74
C GLU A 99 -11.25 -14.33 16.46
N PRO A 100 -11.24 -15.66 16.59
CA PRO A 100 -12.40 -16.48 16.29
C PRO A 100 -13.54 -16.07 17.21
N THR A 101 -14.51 -15.36 16.64
CA THR A 101 -15.76 -15.02 17.32
C THR A 101 -16.79 -16.09 16.95
N PRO A 102 -17.56 -16.66 17.89
CA PRO A 102 -18.52 -17.70 17.58
C PRO A 102 -19.54 -17.19 16.55
N GLY A 103 -19.41 -17.66 15.31
CA GLY A 103 -20.26 -17.24 14.18
C GLY A 103 -19.52 -16.97 12.87
N ASN A 104 -18.20 -16.75 12.88
CA ASN A 104 -17.46 -16.39 11.65
C ASN A 104 -16.75 -17.57 10.96
N GLY A 105 -17.20 -18.81 11.21
CA GLY A 105 -16.71 -20.00 10.49
C GLY A 105 -15.22 -20.33 10.68
N GLY A 106 -14.55 -19.76 11.68
CA GLY A 106 -13.20 -20.16 12.05
C GLY A 106 -13.21 -21.60 12.54
N VAL A 107 -12.61 -22.52 11.76
CA VAL A 107 -12.30 -23.87 12.23
C VAL A 107 -11.40 -23.73 13.45
N GLU A 108 -11.85 -24.27 14.59
CA GLU A 108 -11.01 -24.40 15.77
C GLU A 108 -9.77 -25.18 15.38
N ALA A 109 -8.59 -24.60 15.64
CA ALA A 109 -7.33 -25.28 15.43
C ALA A 109 -7.22 -26.41 16.47
N GLU A 110 -7.26 -27.67 16.01
CA GLU A 110 -6.83 -28.84 16.79
C GLU A 110 -5.30 -29.00 16.78
#